data_AF-A0A0J7L038-F1
#
_entry.id   AF-A0A0J7L038-F1
#
_cell.length_a   1.000
_cell.length_b   1.000
_cell.length_c   1.000
_cell.angle_alpha   90.00
_cell.angle_beta   90.00
_cell.angle_gamma   90.00
#
_symmetry.space_group_name_H-M   'P 1'
#
loop_
_entity.id
_entity.type
_entity.pdbx_description
1 polymer ?
#
loop_
_entity_poly.entity_id
_entity_poly.type
_entity_poly.pdbx_seq_one_letter_code
_entity_poly.pdbx_strand_id
1 'polypeptide(L)'
;MYHQNLFADAQGNIISTGSSIVSINNGSKIVTIVDGVSRTITTGRTPNGEPYVRDVVEKRIGDMLYCNETTFNPKTGATETIAWKLNLAIPGSKPEIITDTKTDDTKADEK
;
A
#
# COMPACT_ATOMS: atom_id res chain seq x y z
N MET A 1 -20.21 2.46 -30.25
CA MET A 1 -19.51 2.20 -28.97
C MET A 1 -18.17 2.89 -29.02
N TYR A 2 -17.92 3.88 -28.16
CA TYR A 2 -16.66 4.62 -28.16
C TYR A 2 -15.64 3.88 -27.29
N HIS A 3 -14.57 3.36 -27.90
CA HIS A 3 -13.39 2.89 -27.18
C HIS A 3 -12.57 4.12 -26.81
N GLN A 4 -12.57 4.49 -25.52
CA GLN A 4 -11.68 5.52 -25.02
C GLN A 4 -10.32 4.89 -24.80
N ASN A 5 -9.36 5.18 -25.70
CA ASN A 5 -7.97 4.79 -25.54
C ASN A 5 -7.40 5.54 -24.33
N LEU A 6 -7.35 4.87 -23.18
CA LEU A 6 -6.62 5.38 -22.02
C LEU A 6 -5.13 5.37 -22.34
N PHE A 7 -4.42 6.44 -22.00
CA PHE A 7 -2.97 6.53 -22.22
C PHE A 7 -2.27 5.47 -21.37
N ALA A 8 -1.64 4.50 -22.03
CA ALA A 8 -0.82 3.49 -21.39
C ALA A 8 0.67 3.82 -21.56
N ASP A 9 1.51 3.52 -20.56
CA ASP A 9 2.96 3.60 -20.73
C ASP A 9 3.53 2.39 -21.50
N ALA A 10 4.84 2.41 -21.75
CA ALA A 10 5.55 1.35 -22.45
C ALA A 10 5.48 -0.02 -21.75
N GLN A 11 5.04 -0.07 -20.49
CA GLN A 11 4.84 -1.28 -19.71
C GLN A 11 3.37 -1.72 -19.66
N GLY A 12 2.46 -0.99 -20.32
CA GLY A 12 1.03 -1.29 -20.37
C GLY A 12 0.23 -0.75 -19.18
N ASN A 13 0.80 0.14 -18.38
CA ASN A 13 0.13 0.70 -17.21
C ASN A 13 -0.81 1.83 -17.62
N ILE A 14 -2.05 1.80 -17.14
CA ILE A 14 -3.03 2.88 -17.39
C ILE A 14 -2.63 4.12 -16.57
N ILE A 15 -2.29 5.21 -17.26
CA ILE A 15 -2.00 6.51 -16.66
C ILE A 15 -3.28 7.35 -16.68
N SER A 16 -3.79 7.71 -15.51
CA SER A 16 -4.88 8.67 -15.36
C SER A 16 -4.45 9.82 -14.45
N THR A 17 -4.76 11.05 -14.84
CA THR A 17 -4.47 12.26 -14.06
C THR A 17 -5.33 12.27 -12.80
N GLY A 18 -4.79 11.76 -11.69
CA GLY A 18 -5.42 11.78 -10.36
C GLY A 18 -5.37 10.46 -9.60
N SER A 19 -5.21 9.32 -10.29
CA SER A 19 -5.02 7.98 -9.69
C SER A 19 -4.64 7.00 -10.81
N SER A 20 -3.51 6.32 -10.70
CA SER A 20 -3.11 5.30 -11.68
C SER A 20 -3.47 3.92 -11.14
N ILE A 21 -4.38 3.23 -11.84
CA ILE A 21 -4.64 1.81 -11.59
C ILE A 21 -3.68 1.03 -12.47
N VAL A 22 -2.77 0.30 -11.84
CA VAL A 22 -1.76 -0.52 -12.50
C VAL A 22 -2.10 -1.99 -12.25
N SER A 23 -2.71 -2.64 -13.25
CA SER A 23 -2.94 -4.09 -13.20
C SER A 23 -1.68 -4.79 -13.69
N ILE A 24 -0.95 -5.45 -12.78
CA ILE A 24 0.25 -6.24 -13.10
C ILE A 24 -0.14 -7.72 -12.99
N ASN A 25 0.22 -8.54 -13.98
CA ASN A 25 -0.05 -9.98 -13.97
C ASN A 25 0.23 -10.60 -12.57
N ASN A 26 -0.80 -11.21 -11.97
CA ASN A 26 -0.87 -11.81 -10.61
C ASN A 26 -1.30 -10.90 -9.44
N GLY A 27 -1.74 -9.67 -9.67
CA GLY A 27 -2.31 -8.82 -8.62
C GLY A 27 -2.96 -7.53 -9.13
N SER A 28 -3.55 -6.75 -8.24
CA SER A 28 -3.98 -5.38 -8.54
C SER A 28 -3.17 -4.40 -7.72
N LYS A 29 -2.58 -3.40 -8.40
CA LYS A 29 -1.91 -2.29 -7.75
C LYS A 29 -2.67 -1.00 -8.04
N ILE A 30 -3.13 -0.32 -7.00
CA ILE A 30 -3.76 1.00 -7.11
C ILE A 30 -2.79 1.99 -6.50
N VAL A 31 -2.41 3.02 -7.27
CA VAL A 31 -1.58 4.12 -6.79
C VAL A 31 -2.37 5.41 -6.90
N THR A 32 -2.59 6.06 -5.77
CA THR A 32 -3.32 7.33 -5.68
C THR A 32 -2.42 8.36 -5.03
N ILE A 33 -2.37 9.57 -5.61
CA ILE A 33 -1.65 10.70 -5.03
C ILE A 33 -2.66 11.83 -4.87
N VAL A 34 -2.96 12.18 -3.62
CA VAL A 34 -3.92 13.26 -3.28
C VAL A 34 -3.28 14.12 -2.20
N ASP A 35 -3.24 15.43 -2.42
CA ASP A 35 -2.74 16.43 -1.46
C ASP A 35 -1.35 16.11 -0.87
N GLY A 36 -0.44 15.59 -1.69
CA GLY A 36 0.93 15.23 -1.28
C GLY A 36 1.03 13.95 -0.44
N VAL A 37 -0.06 13.19 -0.34
CA VAL A 37 -0.10 11.84 0.24
C VAL A 37 -0.16 10.82 -0.90
N SER A 38 0.77 9.88 -0.90
CA SER A 38 0.76 8.72 -1.78
C SER A 38 0.12 7.55 -1.06
N ARG A 39 -0.81 6.86 -1.70
CA ARG A 39 -1.37 5.58 -1.23
C ARG A 39 -1.20 4.52 -2.29
N THR A 40 -0.63 3.39 -1.91
CA THR A 40 -0.46 2.23 -2.75
C THR A 40 -1.16 1.03 -2.13
N ILE A 41 -2.19 0.51 -2.81
CA ILE A 41 -2.85 -0.73 -2.43
C ILE A 41 -2.39 -1.82 -3.38
N THR A 42 -1.82 -2.90 -2.84
CA THR A 42 -1.40 -4.08 -3.59
C THR A 42 -2.18 -5.30 -3.09
N THR A 43 -2.84 -6.01 -4.00
CA THR A 43 -3.49 -7.29 -3.70
C THR A 43 -2.72 -8.42 -4.37
N GLY A 44 -2.67 -9.59 -3.72
CA GLY A 44 -1.98 -10.74 -4.28
C GLY A 44 -2.17 -12.01 -3.47
N ARG A 45 -1.33 -13.00 -3.78
CA ARG A 45 -1.21 -14.24 -3.04
C ARG A 45 0.24 -14.46 -2.61
N THR A 46 0.43 -14.95 -1.40
CA THR A 46 1.73 -15.40 -0.89
C THR A 46 2.18 -16.67 -1.63
N PRO A 47 3.44 -17.11 -1.50
CA PRO A 47 3.92 -18.34 -2.15
C PRO A 47 3.16 -19.61 -1.75
N ASN A 48 2.58 -19.66 -0.54
CA ASN A 48 1.71 -20.76 -0.10
C ASN A 48 0.25 -20.61 -0.54
N GLY A 49 -0.08 -19.60 -1.35
CA GLY A 49 -1.39 -19.39 -1.95
C GLY A 49 -2.39 -18.61 -1.10
N GLU A 50 -2.01 -18.17 0.10
CA GLU A 50 -2.87 -17.36 0.97
C GLU A 50 -3.05 -15.94 0.39
N PRO A 51 -4.27 -15.40 0.36
CA PRO A 51 -4.51 -14.05 -0.14
C PRO A 51 -3.95 -13.01 0.84
N TYR A 52 -3.46 -11.91 0.31
CA TYR A 52 -3.09 -10.75 1.11
C TYR A 52 -3.45 -9.45 0.40
N VAL A 53 -3.64 -8.41 1.20
CA VAL A 53 -3.71 -7.03 0.74
C VAL A 53 -2.73 -6.22 1.56
N ARG A 54 -1.95 -5.39 0.88
CA ARG A 54 -0.97 -4.48 1.47
C ARG A 54 -1.35 -3.06 1.08
N ASP A 55 -1.58 -2.22 2.08
CA ASP A 55 -1.92 -0.80 1.94
C ASP A 55 -0.78 0.04 2.52
N VAL A 56 -0.14 0.83 1.68
CA VAL A 56 0.99 1.68 2.05
C VAL A 56 0.60 3.13 1.85
N VAL A 57 0.61 3.92 2.91
CA VAL A 57 0.36 5.36 2.88
C VAL A 57 1.65 6.09 3.23
N GLU A 58 2.11 6.94 2.32
CA GLU A 58 3.31 7.74 2.48
C GLU A 58 2.98 9.23 2.42
N LYS A 59 3.57 10.01 3.32
CA LYS A 59 3.45 11.46 3.34
C LYS A 59 4.79 12.11 3.62
N ARG A 60 5.14 13.13 2.85
CA ARG A 60 6.30 13.97 3.13
C ARG A 60 5.87 15.23 3.87
N ILE A 61 6.57 15.57 4.95
CA ILE A 61 6.42 16.84 5.69
C ILE A 61 7.82 17.42 5.89
N GLY A 62 8.15 18.48 5.15
CA GLY A 62 9.52 19.02 5.11
C GLY A 62 10.52 17.95 4.65
N ASP A 63 11.51 17.68 5.50
CA ASP A 63 12.54 16.67 5.25
C ASP A 63 12.22 15.29 5.83
N MET A 64 11.04 15.11 6.40
CA MET A 64 10.61 13.83 6.96
C MET A 64 9.68 13.10 5.99
N LEU A 65 9.97 11.84 5.72
CA LEU A 65 9.05 10.89 5.11
C LEU A 65 8.37 10.09 6.22
N TYR A 66 7.04 10.04 6.22
CA TYR A 66 6.24 9.20 7.09
C TYR A 66 5.62 8.10 6.24
N CYS A 67 5.68 6.87 6.73
CA CYS A 67 5.08 5.71 6.09
C CYS A 67 4.23 4.94 7.11
N ASN A 68 3.04 4.55 6.69
CA ASN A 68 2.17 3.63 7.40
C ASN A 68 1.82 2.50 6.44
N GLU A 69 2.25 1.29 6.80
CA GLU A 69 2.01 0.08 6.05
C GLU A 69 1.09 -0.84 6.84
N THR A 70 -0.05 -1.19 6.25
CA THR A 70 -0.99 -2.16 6.80
C THR A 70 -1.09 -3.35 5.87
N THR A 71 -0.85 -4.54 6.39
CA THR A 71 -1.07 -5.80 5.68
C THR A 71 -2.24 -6.52 6.32
N PHE A 72 -3.21 -6.97 5.52
CA PHE A 72 -4.33 -7.76 6.01
C PHE A 72 -4.55 -9.03 5.19
N ASN A 73 -4.96 -10.09 5.87
CA ASN A 73 -5.39 -11.34 5.26
C ASN A 73 -6.93 -11.32 5.15
N PRO A 74 -7.52 -11.23 3.95
CA PRO A 74 -8.97 -11.16 3.78
C PRO A 74 -9.72 -12.44 4.19
N LYS A 75 -9.03 -13.57 4.29
CA LYS A 75 -9.64 -14.86 4.67
C LYS A 75 -9.79 -14.96 6.19
N THR A 76 -8.82 -14.47 6.95
CA THR A 76 -8.82 -14.57 8.42
C THR A 76 -9.18 -13.27 9.13
N GLY A 77 -9.15 -12.14 8.42
CA GLY A 77 -9.32 -10.80 9.01
C GLY A 77 -8.09 -10.30 9.77
N ALA A 78 -7.03 -11.11 9.89
CA ALA A 78 -5.81 -10.72 10.58
C ALA A 78 -5.17 -9.51 9.90
N THR A 79 -4.79 -8.53 10.71
CA THR A 79 -4.21 -7.26 10.25
C THR A 79 -2.95 -6.96 11.06
N GLU A 80 -1.92 -6.49 10.36
CA GLU A 80 -0.67 -6.03 10.95
C GLU A 80 -0.35 -4.65 10.39
N THR A 81 0.09 -3.74 11.27
CA THR A 81 0.44 -2.38 10.89
C THR A 81 1.84 -2.03 11.41
N ILE A 82 2.68 -1.53 10.50
CA ILE A 82 4.01 -1.02 10.81
C ILE A 82 4.05 0.43 10.34
N ALA A 83 4.36 1.35 11.25
CA ALA A 83 4.56 2.75 10.92
C ALA A 83 6.00 3.18 11.21
N TRP A 84 6.60 3.93 10.29
CA TRP A 84 7.95 4.44 10.43
C TRP A 84 8.11 5.83 9.82
N LYS A 85 9.13 6.55 10.26
CA LYS A 85 9.56 7.82 9.68
C LYS A 85 11.02 7.76 9.26
N LEU A 86 11.39 8.55 8.26
CA LEU A 86 12.74 8.64 7.74
C LEU A 86 13.12 10.10 7.52
N ASN A 87 14.30 10.51 8.02
CA ASN A 87 14.83 11.84 7.78
C ASN A 87 15.61 11.87 6.46
N LEU A 88 15.04 12.52 5.45
CA LEU A 88 15.60 12.64 4.11
C LEU A 88 16.71 13.70 3.99
N ALA A 89 16.87 14.58 4.98
CA ALA A 89 17.97 15.56 4.99
C ALA A 89 19.33 14.93 5.36
N ILE A 90 19.32 13.73 5.94
CA ILE A 90 20.52 13.01 6.34
C ILE A 90 20.74 11.85 5.37
N PRO A 91 21.72 11.93 4.43
CA PRO A 91 22.05 10.83 3.55
C PRO A 91 22.36 9.56 4.36
N GLY A 92 21.72 8.44 4.00
CA GLY A 92 21.90 7.16 4.70
C GLY A 92 21.18 7.06 6.06
N SER A 93 20.29 8.00 6.39
CA SER A 93 19.39 7.83 7.53
C SER A 93 18.62 6.51 7.43
N LYS A 94 18.33 5.91 8.58
CA LYS A 94 17.55 4.67 8.67
C LYS A 94 16.13 4.99 9.13
N PRO A 95 15.11 4.22 8.70
CA PRO A 95 13.77 4.35 9.23
C PRO A 95 13.72 4.17 10.74
N GLU A 96 13.00 5.05 11.42
CA GLU A 96 12.65 4.96 12.84
C GLU A 96 11.20 4.48 12.97
N ILE A 97 10.99 3.34 13.64
CA ILE A 97 9.65 2.81 13.91
C ILE A 97 8.89 3.76 14.85
N ILE A 98 7.67 4.13 14.46
CA ILE A 98 6.77 5.01 15.23
C ILE A 98 5.84 4.18 16.11
N THR A 99 5.34 3.05 15.60
CA THR A 99 4.49 2.11 16.33
C THR A 99 4.69 0.69 15.80
N ASP A 100 4.93 -0.24 16.72
CA ASP A 100 4.66 -1.67 16.55
C ASP A 100 3.41 -1.98 17.38
N THR A 101 2.25 -2.15 16.74
CA THR A 101 1.03 -2.52 17.48
C THR A 101 0.54 -3.90 17.07
N LYS A 102 0.55 -4.74 18.12
CA LYS A 102 0.12 -6.12 18.29
C LYS A 102 -1.12 -6.52 17.50
N THR A 103 -1.05 -7.76 17.00
CA THR A 103 -2.13 -8.62 16.52
C THR A 103 -3.36 -8.51 17.42
N ASP A 104 -4.47 -7.97 16.89
CA ASP A 104 -5.78 -8.09 17.53
C ASP A 104 -6.26 -9.54 17.36
N ASP A 105 -5.97 -10.37 18.35
CA ASP A 105 -6.63 -11.67 18.55
C ASP A 105 -8.10 -11.41 18.91
N THR A 106 -8.93 -11.16 17.90
CA THR A 106 -10.38 -11.14 18.10
C THR A 106 -10.83 -12.58 18.25
N LYS A 107 -10.99 -13.02 19.50
CA LYS A 107 -11.61 -14.29 19.86
C LYS A 107 -13.00 -14.38 19.23
N ALA A 108 -13.22 -15.43 18.45
CA ALA A 108 -14.54 -15.88 18.09
C ALA A 108 -15.22 -16.39 19.37
N ASP A 109 -16.19 -15.64 19.89
CA ASP A 109 -17.15 -16.18 20.86
C ASP A 109 -18.24 -16.91 20.10
N GLU A 110 -18.21 -18.23 20.17
CA GLU A 110 -19.34 -19.12 19.88
C GLU A 110 -20.52 -18.78 20.81
N LYS A 111 -21.70 -18.52 20.23
CA LYS A 111 -22.99 -18.92 20.81
C LYS A 111 -23.99 -19.26 19.71
#